data_AF-A0A8J4SU10-F1
#
_entry.id   AF-A0A8J4SU10-F1
#
_cell.length_a   1.000
_cell.length_b   1.000
_cell.length_c   1.000
_cell.angle_alpha   90.00
_cell.angle_beta   90.00
_cell.angle_gamma   90.00
#
_symmetry.space_group_name_H-M   'P 1'
#
loop_
_entity.id
_entity.type
_entity.pdbx_description
1 polymer ?
#
loop_
_entity_poly.entity_id
_entity_poly.type
_entity_poly.pdbx_seq_one_letter_code
_entity_poly.pdbx_strand_id
1 'polypeptide(L)'
;MFALVEHLNGSLGYGTQSHDQLYVNYTRSTNIRFAYFPRFDVEPQLQPTFMQRVNRLFELSPFMEEAILVVGGAQWLKISMLDELARFLRTRKLTSKSFGKVRVIVKDHSAGFHSPIPGLPYIPWTKRKHLADLNDAVVRRAKYYGWSVLQTHRLTWTRMDHFQAYARCSCHFHQIQRLSNSVYTITGHIMHTMLRIFEQTLLSE
;
A
#
# COMPACT_ATOMS: atom_id res chain seq x y z
N MET A 1 0.22 -7.12 5.09
CA MET A 1 -0.17 -8.26 4.22
C MET A 1 0.85 -9.38 4.37
N PHE A 2 2.14 -9.14 4.13
CA PHE A 2 3.21 -10.11 4.40
C PHE A 2 3.19 -10.64 5.84
N ALA A 3 3.11 -9.76 6.85
CA ALA A 3 2.94 -10.17 8.25
C ALA A 3 1.66 -10.99 8.51
N LEU A 4 0.60 -10.81 7.72
CA LEU A 4 -0.63 -11.62 7.83
C LEU A 4 -0.41 -13.00 7.21
N VAL A 5 0.22 -13.07 6.03
CA VAL A 5 0.52 -14.35 5.37
C VAL A 5 1.55 -15.15 6.18
N GLU A 6 2.63 -14.53 6.64
CA GLU A 6 3.61 -15.11 7.58
C GLU A 6 2.91 -15.65 8.84
N HIS A 7 1.99 -14.89 9.43
CA HIS A 7 1.22 -15.35 10.58
C HIS A 7 0.25 -16.50 10.26
N LEU A 8 -0.33 -16.55 9.07
CA LEU A 8 -1.33 -17.54 8.68
C LEU A 8 -0.71 -18.89 8.27
N ASN A 9 0.49 -18.91 7.68
CA ASN A 9 1.06 -20.15 7.15
C ASN A 9 2.60 -20.26 7.24
N GLY A 10 3.30 -19.26 7.81
CA GLY A 10 4.75 -19.25 7.94
C GLY A 10 5.54 -19.16 6.62
N SER A 11 4.87 -18.98 5.48
CA SER A 11 5.46 -19.20 4.15
C SER A 11 6.17 -17.99 3.54
N LEU A 12 6.46 -16.96 4.32
CA LEU A 12 7.26 -15.82 3.88
C LEU A 12 8.49 -15.73 4.78
N GLY A 13 9.65 -16.12 4.23
CA GLY A 13 10.92 -15.92 4.90
C GLY A 13 11.15 -14.43 5.17
N TYR A 14 11.74 -14.13 6.33
CA TYR A 14 12.07 -12.78 6.77
C TYR A 14 12.76 -11.99 5.64
N GLY A 15 12.16 -10.88 5.20
CA GLY A 15 12.77 -9.96 4.23
C GLY A 15 12.54 -10.24 2.74
N THR A 16 11.72 -11.23 2.35
CA THR A 16 11.38 -11.42 0.92
C THR A 16 10.36 -10.37 0.43
N GLN A 17 10.80 -9.50 -0.46
CA GLN A 17 9.92 -8.55 -1.16
C GLN A 17 9.18 -9.26 -2.29
N SER A 18 7.85 -9.35 -2.24
CA SER A 18 7.07 -9.77 -3.42
C SER A 18 6.56 -8.55 -4.18
N HIS A 19 7.34 -8.10 -5.16
CA HIS A 19 6.95 -7.01 -6.08
C HIS A 19 6.03 -7.46 -7.22
N ASP A 20 5.55 -8.71 -7.20
CA ASP A 20 4.63 -9.22 -8.20
C ASP A 20 3.33 -9.75 -7.57
N GLN A 21 2.98 -11.03 -7.76
CA GLN A 21 1.75 -11.61 -7.24
C GLN A 21 2.03 -12.67 -6.18
N LEU A 22 1.19 -12.72 -5.15
CA LEU A 22 1.17 -13.83 -4.20
C LEU A 22 -0.18 -14.53 -4.27
N TYR A 23 -0.12 -15.85 -4.26
CA TYR A 23 -1.28 -16.71 -4.14
C TYR A 23 -1.07 -17.63 -2.94
N VAL A 24 -1.98 -17.56 -1.98
CA VAL A 24 -1.94 -18.35 -0.76
C VAL A 24 -3.26 -19.09 -0.63
N ASN A 25 -3.17 -20.41 -0.64
CA ASN A 25 -4.28 -21.31 -0.41
C ASN A 25 -4.35 -21.57 1.11
N TYR A 26 -5.26 -20.91 1.82
CA TYR A 26 -5.34 -21.03 3.28
C TYR A 26 -6.13 -22.27 3.69
N THR A 27 -7.26 -22.52 3.02
CA THR A 27 -8.05 -23.74 3.14
C THR A 27 -8.57 -24.14 1.76
N ARG A 28 -9.22 -25.31 1.63
CA ARG A 28 -9.82 -25.75 0.36
C ARG A 28 -10.82 -24.75 -0.24
N SER A 29 -11.40 -23.87 0.58
CA SER A 29 -12.42 -22.90 0.17
C SER A 29 -11.97 -21.44 0.28
N THR A 30 -10.83 -21.14 0.91
CA THR A 30 -10.38 -19.76 1.16
C THR A 30 -9.02 -19.50 0.52
N ASN A 31 -9.04 -18.58 -0.43
CA ASN A 31 -7.85 -18.15 -1.17
C ASN A 31 -7.54 -16.69 -0.87
N ILE A 32 -6.26 -16.41 -0.65
CA ILE A 32 -5.74 -15.06 -0.50
C ILE A 32 -4.88 -14.76 -1.71
N ARG A 33 -5.16 -13.62 -2.35
CA ARG A 33 -4.42 -13.17 -3.52
C ARG A 33 -3.93 -11.74 -3.30
N PHE A 34 -2.72 -11.47 -3.76
CA PHE A 34 -2.11 -10.16 -3.70
C PHE A 34 -1.50 -9.84 -5.06
N ALA A 35 -1.62 -8.58 -5.48
CA ALA A 35 -0.91 -8.05 -6.63
C ALA A 35 -0.32 -6.69 -6.24
N TYR A 36 0.99 -6.57 -6.39
CA TYR A 36 1.68 -5.31 -6.17
C TYR A 36 1.41 -4.33 -7.32
N PHE A 37 1.03 -3.10 -6.98
CA PHE A 37 0.83 -2.02 -7.95
C PHE A 37 1.00 -0.65 -7.26
N PRO A 38 1.62 0.34 -7.95
CA PRO A 38 2.39 0.22 -9.18
C PRO A 38 3.72 -0.51 -8.93
N ARG A 39 4.34 -1.05 -9.97
CA ARG A 39 5.68 -1.65 -9.87
C ARG A 39 6.73 -0.57 -10.05
N PHE A 40 7.35 -0.14 -8.95
CA PHE A 40 8.36 0.91 -8.96
C PHE A 40 9.70 0.47 -9.57
N ASP A 41 9.88 -0.83 -9.74
CA ASP A 41 11.02 -1.47 -10.38
C ASP A 41 10.87 -1.62 -11.91
N VAL A 42 9.73 -1.21 -12.47
CA VAL A 42 9.42 -1.33 -13.91
C VAL A 42 9.26 0.05 -14.52
N GLU A 43 9.85 0.24 -15.70
CA GLU A 43 9.73 1.48 -16.46
C GLU A 43 8.26 1.86 -16.71
N PRO A 44 7.88 3.15 -16.60
CA PRO A 44 6.50 3.60 -16.70
C PRO A 44 5.74 3.09 -17.93
N GLN A 45 6.42 2.98 -19.08
CA GLN A 45 5.84 2.53 -20.36
C GLN A 45 5.52 1.03 -20.38
N LEU A 46 6.22 0.25 -19.56
CA LEU A 46 6.05 -1.20 -19.43
C LEU A 46 5.16 -1.57 -18.23
N GLN A 47 4.68 -0.59 -17.46
CA GLN A 47 3.89 -0.88 -16.28
C GLN A 47 2.51 -1.43 -16.66
N PRO A 48 2.11 -2.58 -16.07
CA PRO A 48 0.76 -3.07 -16.24
C PRO A 48 -0.22 -2.09 -15.61
N THR A 49 -1.35 -1.87 -16.24
CA THR A 49 -2.39 -0.97 -15.73
C THR A 49 -3.01 -1.53 -14.45
N PHE A 50 -3.64 -0.66 -13.68
CA PHE A 50 -4.43 -1.04 -12.51
C PHE A 50 -5.45 -2.14 -12.84
N MET A 51 -6.18 -1.98 -13.94
CA MET A 51 -7.19 -2.97 -14.34
C MET A 51 -6.60 -4.27 -14.86
N GLN A 52 -5.41 -4.27 -15.48
CA GLN A 52 -4.72 -5.52 -15.82
C GLN A 52 -4.39 -6.33 -14.56
N ARG A 53 -3.96 -5.66 -13.48
CA ARG A 53 -3.71 -6.33 -12.19
C ARG A 53 -5.00 -6.84 -11.55
N VAL A 54 -6.07 -6.05 -11.56
CA VAL A 54 -7.39 -6.49 -11.07
C VAL A 54 -7.89 -7.69 -11.86
N ASN A 55 -7.89 -7.63 -13.20
CA ASN A 55 -8.35 -8.72 -14.06
C ASN A 55 -7.63 -10.02 -13.74
N ARG A 56 -6.30 -9.96 -13.59
CA ARG A 56 -5.49 -11.14 -13.28
C ARG A 56 -5.87 -11.79 -11.95
N LEU A 57 -6.24 -11.01 -10.92
CA LEU A 57 -6.71 -11.56 -9.64
C LEU A 57 -7.99 -12.38 -9.79
N PHE A 58 -8.89 -11.99 -10.70
CA PHE A 58 -10.16 -12.67 -10.93
C PHE A 58 -10.06 -13.82 -11.94
N GLU A 59 -9.18 -13.75 -12.94
CA GLU A 59 -8.93 -14.86 -13.88
C GLU A 59 -8.53 -16.15 -13.18
N LEU A 60 -7.74 -16.03 -12.12
CA LEU A 60 -7.27 -17.16 -11.32
C LEU A 60 -8.36 -17.74 -10.39
N SER A 61 -9.59 -17.21 -10.45
CA SER A 61 -10.74 -17.64 -9.65
C SER A 61 -12.00 -17.73 -10.54
N PRO A 62 -12.07 -18.71 -11.46
CA PRO A 62 -13.20 -18.83 -12.39
C PRO A 62 -14.54 -19.06 -11.67
N PHE A 63 -14.48 -19.61 -10.45
CA PHE A 63 -15.63 -19.81 -9.57
C PHE A 63 -15.35 -19.11 -8.24
N MET A 64 -16.21 -18.17 -7.87
CA MET A 64 -16.12 -17.44 -6.60
C MET A 64 -17.52 -17.04 -6.15
N GLU A 65 -17.94 -17.53 -4.99
CA GLU A 65 -19.23 -17.19 -4.39
C GLU A 65 -19.20 -15.84 -3.68
N GLU A 66 -18.10 -15.55 -2.98
CA GLU A 66 -17.87 -14.28 -2.32
C GLU A 66 -16.39 -13.88 -2.37
N ALA A 67 -16.12 -12.57 -2.46
CA ALA A 67 -14.78 -12.03 -2.36
C ALA A 67 -14.75 -10.71 -1.61
N ILE A 68 -13.66 -10.48 -0.88
CA ILE A 68 -13.29 -9.17 -0.35
C ILE A 68 -12.12 -8.66 -1.17
N LEU A 69 -12.34 -7.56 -1.90
CA LEU A 69 -11.31 -6.90 -2.69
C LEU A 69 -10.82 -5.66 -1.94
N VAL A 70 -9.56 -5.67 -1.53
CA VAL A 70 -8.91 -4.52 -0.90
C VAL A 70 -7.99 -3.84 -1.92
N VAL A 71 -8.18 -2.54 -2.16
CA VAL A 71 -7.37 -1.76 -3.13
C VAL A 71 -6.85 -0.47 -2.51
N GLY A 72 -5.66 -0.02 -2.92
CA GLY A 72 -5.09 1.29 -2.55
C GLY A 72 -4.04 1.24 -1.43
N GLY A 73 -3.92 2.34 -0.68
CA GLY A 73 -2.96 2.49 0.43
C GLY A 73 -1.70 3.29 0.11
N ALA A 74 -1.62 3.89 -1.08
CA ALA A 74 -0.58 4.85 -1.45
C ALA A 74 -1.15 5.91 -2.42
N GLN A 75 -0.40 7.00 -2.64
CA GLN A 75 -0.84 8.21 -3.35
C GLN A 75 -1.05 8.05 -4.88
N TRP A 76 -1.12 6.81 -5.38
CA TRP A 76 -1.30 6.52 -6.81
C TRP A 76 -2.75 6.25 -7.21
N LEU A 77 -3.64 6.00 -6.25
CA LEU A 77 -5.03 5.61 -6.54
C LEU A 77 -5.84 6.80 -7.09
N LYS A 78 -6.35 6.67 -8.31
CA LYS A 78 -7.11 7.73 -9.00
C LYS A 78 -8.61 7.43 -9.03
N ILE A 79 -9.43 8.47 -9.15
CA ILE A 79 -10.89 8.35 -9.35
C ILE A 79 -11.23 7.52 -10.59
N SER A 80 -10.52 7.75 -11.71
CA SER A 80 -10.76 7.00 -12.94
C SER A 80 -10.56 5.48 -12.77
N MET A 81 -9.60 5.07 -11.93
CA MET A 81 -9.38 3.66 -11.60
C MET A 81 -10.54 3.06 -10.79
N LEU A 82 -11.15 3.85 -9.89
CA LEU A 82 -12.37 3.42 -9.17
C LEU A 82 -13.55 3.29 -10.13
N ASP A 83 -13.70 4.22 -11.07
CA ASP A 83 -14.77 4.19 -12.07
C ASP A 83 -14.61 2.99 -13.03
N GLU A 84 -13.38 2.66 -13.41
CA GLU A 84 -13.03 1.44 -14.16
C GLU A 84 -13.34 0.17 -13.37
N LEU A 85 -12.95 0.12 -12.10
CA LEU A 85 -13.22 -1.03 -11.22
C LEU A 85 -14.74 -1.24 -11.06
N ALA A 86 -15.50 -0.18 -10.84
CA ALA A 86 -16.95 -0.26 -10.71
C ALA A 86 -17.61 -0.81 -11.98
N ARG A 87 -17.18 -0.33 -13.16
CA ARG A 87 -17.63 -0.86 -14.45
C ARG A 87 -17.27 -2.34 -14.60
N PHE A 88 -16.03 -2.71 -14.30
CA PHE A 88 -15.57 -4.10 -14.39
C PHE A 88 -16.41 -5.04 -13.52
N LEU A 89 -16.61 -4.71 -12.24
CA LEU A 89 -17.39 -5.52 -11.31
C LEU A 89 -18.85 -5.65 -11.75
N ARG A 90 -19.46 -4.55 -12.22
CA ARG A 90 -20.82 -4.56 -12.75
C ARG A 90 -20.94 -5.46 -13.98
N THR A 91 -20.01 -5.34 -14.93
CA THR A 91 -20.00 -6.16 -16.14
C THR A 91 -19.81 -7.64 -15.80
N ARG A 92 -18.86 -8.00 -14.94
CA ARG A 92 -18.63 -9.39 -14.52
C ARG A 92 -19.86 -10.01 -13.87
N LYS A 93 -20.55 -9.25 -13.00
CA LYS A 93 -21.80 -9.70 -12.38
C LYS A 93 -22.91 -9.99 -13.40
N LEU A 94 -22.95 -9.26 -14.52
CA LEU A 94 -23.94 -9.47 -15.59
C LEU A 94 -23.57 -10.61 -16.53
N THR A 95 -22.28 -10.86 -16.77
CA THR A 95 -21.81 -11.79 -17.81
C THR A 95 -21.39 -13.16 -17.29
N SER A 96 -21.12 -13.31 -15.99
CA SER A 96 -20.62 -14.57 -15.42
C SER A 96 -21.59 -15.14 -14.39
N LYS A 97 -22.09 -16.35 -14.67
CA LYS A 97 -22.96 -17.10 -13.74
C LYS A 97 -22.23 -17.54 -12.46
N SER A 98 -20.90 -17.56 -12.47
CA SER A 98 -20.05 -17.98 -11.36
C SER A 98 -19.40 -16.81 -10.61
N PHE A 99 -19.80 -15.55 -10.91
CA PHE A 99 -19.30 -14.35 -10.27
C PHE A 99 -20.22 -13.91 -9.13
N GLY A 100 -19.81 -14.26 -7.93
CA GLY A 100 -20.54 -13.98 -6.72
C GLY A 100 -20.37 -12.56 -6.19
N LYS A 101 -20.68 -12.38 -4.90
CA LYS A 101 -20.72 -11.06 -4.26
C LYS A 101 -19.32 -10.55 -3.95
N VAL A 102 -18.96 -9.39 -4.51
CA VAL A 102 -17.69 -8.72 -4.20
C VAL A 102 -17.91 -7.53 -3.27
N ARG A 103 -17.29 -7.57 -2.09
CA ARG A 103 -17.19 -6.44 -1.17
C ARG A 103 -15.88 -5.70 -1.42
N VAL A 104 -15.96 -4.43 -1.77
CA VAL A 104 -14.77 -3.62 -2.01
C VAL A 104 -14.44 -2.77 -0.78
N ILE A 105 -13.17 -2.81 -0.38
CA ILE A 105 -12.60 -1.96 0.67
C ILE A 105 -11.51 -1.12 0.02
N VAL A 106 -11.73 0.19 -0.04
CA VAL A 106 -10.74 1.15 -0.53
C VAL A 106 -9.89 1.62 0.63
N LYS A 107 -8.59 1.32 0.58
CA LYS A 107 -7.59 2.06 1.35
C LYS A 107 -7.35 3.37 0.62
N ASP A 108 -7.69 4.47 1.28
CA ASP A 108 -7.48 5.80 0.72
C ASP A 108 -5.96 6.12 0.60
N HIS A 109 -5.59 7.35 0.29
CA HIS A 109 -4.19 7.70 0.15
C HIS A 109 -3.46 7.60 1.50
N SER A 110 -2.19 7.22 1.47
CA SER A 110 -1.32 7.49 2.61
C SER A 110 -0.92 8.96 2.61
N ALA A 111 -0.75 9.52 3.79
CA ALA A 111 -0.34 10.90 3.96
C ALA A 111 1.13 11.11 3.54
N GLY A 112 1.98 10.09 3.76
CA GLY A 112 3.40 10.10 3.41
C GLY A 112 4.28 10.70 4.50
N PHE A 113 5.55 10.98 4.17
CA PHE A 113 6.47 11.65 5.09
C PHE A 113 6.25 13.17 5.06
N HIS A 114 5.96 13.73 6.24
CA HIS A 114 5.59 15.14 6.40
C HIS A 114 6.63 15.97 7.14
N SER A 115 7.60 15.35 7.79
CA SER A 115 8.69 16.08 8.43
C SER A 115 9.69 16.47 7.35
N PRO A 116 10.08 17.76 7.23
CA PRO A 116 11.24 18.11 6.43
C PRO A 116 12.48 17.62 7.20
N ILE A 117 12.96 16.47 6.77
CA ILE A 117 14.16 15.82 7.30
C ILE A 117 15.26 16.03 6.27
N PRO A 118 16.39 16.65 6.63
CA PRO A 118 17.51 16.84 5.72
C PRO A 118 17.92 15.52 5.06
N GLY A 119 18.15 15.54 3.74
CA GLY A 119 18.50 14.35 2.96
C GLY A 119 17.33 13.44 2.58
N LEU A 120 16.11 13.69 3.10
CA LEU A 120 14.92 12.95 2.69
C LEU A 120 13.94 13.82 1.89
N PRO A 121 13.27 13.23 0.87
CA PRO A 121 12.14 13.86 0.22
C PRO A 121 11.04 14.17 1.25
N TYR A 122 10.56 15.41 1.25
CA TYR A 122 9.40 15.82 2.03
C TYR A 122 8.40 16.56 1.14
N ILE A 123 7.13 16.53 1.54
CA ILE A 123 6.05 17.19 0.80
C ILE A 123 5.80 18.57 1.43
N PRO A 124 5.94 19.70 0.71
CA PRO A 124 5.63 21.03 1.23
C PRO A 124 4.15 21.19 1.59
N TRP A 125 3.83 22.10 2.51
CA TRP A 125 2.47 22.31 3.02
C TRP A 125 1.43 22.55 1.91
N THR A 126 1.78 23.38 0.91
CA THR A 126 0.92 23.68 -0.25
C THR A 126 0.52 22.41 -1.00
N LYS A 127 1.45 21.49 -1.22
CA LYS A 127 1.20 20.20 -1.87
C LYS A 127 0.42 19.24 -0.96
N ARG A 128 0.57 19.32 0.36
CA ARG A 128 -0.21 18.49 1.30
C ARG A 128 -1.70 18.80 1.26
N LYS A 129 -2.07 20.09 1.22
CA LYS A 129 -3.48 20.48 1.09
C LYS A 129 -4.08 19.88 -0.18
N HIS A 130 -3.39 20.01 -1.29
CA HIS A 130 -3.82 19.42 -2.56
C HIS A 130 -3.97 17.89 -2.49
N LEU A 131 -3.03 17.18 -1.85
CA LEU A 131 -3.14 15.73 -1.65
C LEU A 131 -4.31 15.34 -0.76
N ALA A 132 -4.62 16.13 0.28
CA ALA A 132 -5.81 15.93 1.10
C ALA A 132 -7.10 16.10 0.29
N ASP A 133 -7.17 17.12 -0.57
CA ASP A 133 -8.33 17.35 -1.45
C ASP A 133 -8.52 16.18 -2.44
N LEU A 134 -7.42 15.66 -3.00
CA LEU A 134 -7.42 14.46 -3.86
C LEU A 134 -7.88 13.23 -3.10
N ASN A 135 -7.40 13.03 -1.87
CA ASN A 135 -7.83 11.94 -1.01
C ASN A 135 -9.33 12.00 -0.73
N ASP A 136 -9.85 13.17 -0.37
CA ASP A 136 -11.27 13.35 -0.10
C ASP A 136 -12.13 13.03 -1.33
N ALA A 137 -11.64 13.36 -2.53
CA ALA A 137 -12.31 13.00 -3.77
C ALA A 137 -12.34 11.48 -4.02
N VAL A 138 -11.25 10.76 -3.70
CA VAL A 138 -11.20 9.28 -3.71
C VAL A 138 -12.20 8.69 -2.71
N VAL A 139 -12.23 9.20 -1.48
CA VAL A 139 -13.17 8.75 -0.43
C VAL A 139 -14.61 8.97 -0.85
N ARG A 140 -14.96 10.15 -1.36
CA ARG A 140 -16.31 10.44 -1.87
C ARG A 140 -16.69 9.49 -3.00
N ARG A 141 -15.80 9.24 -3.95
CA ARG A 141 -16.07 8.33 -5.07
C ARG A 141 -16.27 6.89 -4.61
N ALA A 142 -15.46 6.39 -3.69
CA ALA A 142 -15.64 5.05 -3.13
C ALA A 142 -17.01 4.90 -2.43
N LYS A 143 -17.40 5.90 -1.62
CA LYS A 143 -18.71 5.92 -0.96
C LYS A 143 -19.87 5.99 -1.93
N TYR A 144 -19.73 6.73 -3.03
CA TYR A 144 -20.74 6.78 -4.10
C TYR A 144 -21.04 5.39 -4.67
N TYR A 145 -20.03 4.51 -4.77
CA TYR A 145 -20.22 3.11 -5.18
C TYR A 145 -20.68 2.16 -4.06
N GLY A 146 -20.96 2.68 -2.86
CA GLY A 146 -21.32 1.88 -1.69
C GLY A 146 -20.16 1.07 -1.11
N TRP A 147 -18.92 1.44 -1.41
CA TRP A 147 -17.73 0.74 -0.92
C TRP A 147 -17.28 1.23 0.45
N SER A 148 -16.71 0.32 1.24
CA SER A 148 -16.10 0.67 2.52
C SER A 148 -14.76 1.38 2.30
N VAL A 149 -14.42 2.31 3.19
CA VAL A 149 -13.15 3.05 3.12
C VAL A 149 -12.36 2.87 4.40
N LEU A 150 -11.12 2.41 4.28
CA LEU A 150 -10.14 2.47 5.36
C LEU A 150 -9.39 3.81 5.25
N GLN A 151 -9.58 4.68 6.25
CA GLN A 151 -9.03 6.05 6.28
C GLN A 151 -7.54 6.08 6.67
N THR A 152 -6.71 5.44 5.84
CA THR A 152 -5.25 5.41 5.98
C THR A 152 -4.61 6.79 5.94
N HIS A 153 -5.18 7.77 5.23
CA HIS A 153 -4.66 9.14 5.21
C HIS A 153 -4.63 9.70 6.63
N ARG A 154 -5.76 9.65 7.35
CA ARG A 154 -5.84 10.13 8.73
C ARG A 154 -4.94 9.33 9.67
N LEU A 155 -4.92 8.01 9.52
CA LEU A 155 -4.09 7.12 10.33
C LEU A 155 -2.58 7.33 10.15
N THR A 156 -2.16 7.87 9.01
CA THR A 156 -0.74 8.14 8.71
C THR A 156 -0.37 9.61 8.88
N TRP A 157 -1.33 10.52 8.78
CA TRP A 157 -1.16 11.94 9.05
C TRP A 157 -0.80 12.22 10.51
N THR A 158 -1.41 11.50 11.46
CA THR A 158 -1.18 11.67 12.91
C THR A 158 0.13 11.03 13.40
N ARG A 159 0.93 10.42 12.52
CA ARG A 159 2.06 9.57 12.95
C ARG A 159 3.34 10.31 13.32
N MET A 160 3.43 11.63 13.15
CA MET A 160 4.63 12.38 13.53
C MET A 160 5.06 12.07 14.97
N ASP A 161 4.10 12.03 15.90
CA ASP A 161 4.35 11.75 17.33
C ASP A 161 4.41 10.24 17.64
N HIS A 162 3.72 9.40 16.85
CA HIS A 162 3.78 7.94 17.00
C HIS A 162 5.13 7.34 16.55
N PHE A 163 5.87 8.02 15.68
CA PHE A 163 7.25 7.64 15.36
C PHE A 163 8.15 7.70 16.60
N GLN A 164 7.86 8.56 17.58
CA GLN A 164 8.63 8.65 18.83
C GLN A 164 8.16 7.64 19.90
N ALA A 165 6.85 7.41 20.05
CA ALA A 165 6.32 6.66 21.20
C ALA A 165 6.26 5.13 21.05
N TYR A 166 6.16 4.58 19.82
CA TYR A 166 5.82 3.15 19.61
C TYR A 166 6.69 2.41 18.57
N ALA A 167 7.88 2.92 18.24
CA ALA A 167 8.78 2.27 17.28
C ALA A 167 9.37 0.94 17.81
N ARG A 168 8.59 -0.16 17.69
CA ARG A 168 9.01 -1.53 18.01
C ARG A 168 9.00 -2.50 16.81
N CYS A 169 8.62 -2.07 15.59
CA CYS A 169 8.80 -2.88 14.37
C CYS A 169 10.13 -2.53 13.68
N SER A 170 10.82 -3.53 13.14
CA SER A 170 11.93 -3.38 12.18
C SER A 170 11.61 -2.41 11.03
N CYS A 171 10.34 -2.29 10.65
CA CYS A 171 9.80 -1.31 9.70
C CYS A 171 10.06 0.18 10.06
N HIS A 172 10.32 0.47 11.34
CA HIS A 172 10.50 1.80 11.92
C HIS A 172 11.97 2.01 12.33
N PHE A 173 12.88 1.99 11.36
CA PHE A 173 14.33 2.16 11.55
C PHE A 173 14.79 3.54 12.07
N HIS A 174 13.85 4.42 12.47
CA HIS A 174 14.10 5.85 12.59
C HIS A 174 13.40 6.45 13.82
N GLN A 175 14.19 6.89 14.81
CA GLN A 175 13.81 7.84 15.85
C GLN A 175 13.95 9.26 15.29
N ILE A 176 12.84 10.00 15.26
CA ILE A 176 12.80 11.38 14.79
C ILE A 176 13.16 12.31 15.94
N GLN A 177 14.26 13.07 15.82
CA GLN A 177 14.64 14.12 16.78
C GLN A 177 14.44 15.51 16.17
N ARG A 178 13.98 16.48 16.95
CA ARG A 178 13.80 17.86 16.48
C ARG A 178 15.13 18.60 16.56
N LEU A 179 15.59 19.16 15.43
CA LEU A 179 16.80 19.99 15.38
C LEU A 179 16.49 21.47 15.59
N SER A 180 15.39 21.97 15.01
CA SER A 180 14.95 23.36 15.14
C SER A 180 13.44 23.51 14.89
N ASN A 181 12.93 24.73 14.73
CA ASN A 181 11.53 24.94 14.37
C ASN A 181 11.23 24.31 13.01
N SER A 182 10.33 23.32 13.02
CA SER A 182 9.88 22.56 11.86
C SER A 182 10.92 21.63 11.21
N VAL A 183 12.18 21.58 11.67
CA VAL A 183 13.24 20.71 11.10
C VAL A 183 13.55 19.54 12.03
N TYR A 184 13.65 18.34 11.46
CA TYR A 184 13.88 17.10 12.20
C TYR A 184 15.05 16.31 11.62
N THR A 185 15.71 15.51 12.44
CA THR A 185 16.72 14.52 12.03
C THR A 185 16.24 13.10 12.35
N ILE A 186 16.83 12.12 11.71
CA ILE A 186 16.59 10.70 11.93
C ILE A 186 17.81 10.11 12.64
N THR A 187 17.56 9.37 13.71
CA THR A 187 18.57 8.64 14.51
C THR A 187 18.08 7.23 14.77
N GLY A 188 18.96 6.25 15.00
CA GLY A 188 18.54 4.87 15.30
C GLY A 188 19.63 3.83 15.09
N HIS A 189 19.69 2.83 15.97
CA HIS A 189 20.78 1.84 16.00
C HIS A 189 20.86 0.98 14.73
N ILE A 190 19.73 0.66 14.10
CA ILE A 190 19.72 -0.32 13.00
C ILE A 190 20.12 0.29 11.65
N MET A 191 19.78 1.56 11.39
CA MET A 191 20.22 2.26 10.17
C MET A 191 21.73 2.50 10.17
N HIS A 192 22.32 2.86 11.33
CA HIS A 192 23.77 2.98 11.45
C HIS A 192 24.49 1.64 11.22
N THR A 193 23.95 0.53 11.71
CA THR A 193 24.52 -0.79 11.44
C THR A 193 24.40 -1.18 9.97
N MET A 194 23.25 -0.94 9.32
CA MET A 194 23.11 -1.21 7.88
C MET A 194 23.97 -0.29 7.01
N LEU A 195 24.07 1.00 7.33
CA LEU A 195 24.95 1.94 6.65
C LEU A 195 26.42 1.54 6.83
N ARG A 196 26.84 1.11 8.03
CA ARG A 196 28.20 0.61 8.24
C ARG A 196 28.49 -0.70 7.51
N ILE A 197 27.53 -1.61 7.44
CA ILE A 197 27.67 -2.84 6.63
C ILE A 197 27.75 -2.49 5.14
N PHE A 198 26.92 -1.56 4.68
CA PHE A 198 26.91 -1.10 3.29
C PHE A 198 28.20 -0.36 2.92
N GLU A 199 28.69 0.55 3.78
CA GLU A 199 29.99 1.21 3.66
C GLU A 199 31.15 0.21 3.67
N GLN A 200 31.15 -0.77 4.59
CA GLN A 200 32.18 -1.81 4.62
C GLN A 200 32.16 -2.66 3.35
N THR A 201 30.99 -2.96 2.79
CA THR A 201 30.84 -3.72 1.54
C THR A 201 31.32 -2.90 0.34
N LEU A 202 31.09 -1.59 0.33
CA LEU A 202 31.57 -0.69 -0.72
C LEU A 202 33.07 -0.39 -0.66
N LEU A 203 33.68 -0.48 0.54
CA LEU A 203 35.08 -0.18 0.79
C LEU A 203 35.97 -1.44 0.84
N SER A 204 35.40 -2.62 0.63
CA SER A 204 36.12 -3.90 0.62
C SER A 204 36.44 -4.44 -0.78
N GLU A 205 36.56 -3.56 -1.78
CA GLU A 205 37.30 -3.85 -3.03
C GLU A 205 38.75 -3.39 -2.91
#